data_AF-A0A3A4AQP2-F1
#
_entry.id   AF-A0A3A4AQP2-F1
#
_cell.length_a   1.000
_cell.length_b   1.000
_cell.length_c   1.000
_cell.angle_alpha   90.00
_cell.angle_beta   90.00
_cell.angle_gamma   90.00
#
_symmetry.space_group_name_H-M   'P 1'
#
loop_
_entity.id
_entity.type
_entity.pdbx_description
1 polymer ?
#
loop_
_entity_poly.entity_id
_entity_poly.type
_entity_poly.pdbx_seq_one_letter_code
_entity_poly.pdbx_strand_id
1 'polypeptide(L)'
;MADFAGVDPENLERLARRLERLHETLATKSPIILTKMSKWGSELNLVQLRRFVEEAQADARDMAARCRRARDLALQAPAPEGVRPGHAAAPSVHLDWTADAEPTDPAEPTEPAGPADPAESTDPVRPAELAAAAREPGEDSATAVPEAAHGPATAVPETSGGPVAETAGGQAREEVAAEELAERLRDLTPGEHARFWEQAGPEALRAAAASADPAALSALGVSLAAAARAGRDAKKALSRQARDALLRTAGGDLWSVGMLFKYGPHGADWDDLFLAEMVRTMLDARRDGLINPPVLLPPYSAAVTGSPGLGQGEREEALRHARLAEFDPAAAVLDRATENGGAARHVLGDEKRGLDYARALVDDTWHTPGGRIDLSAHPAAFLRAATRADGDDPAGALESAHAAVHVVQAAAEFDEAADGRPLPCEIRLALVDIADRRLPDLTEPWTGGTPTHLEGFVRQAFHSPAARLSAGSR
;
A
#
# COMPACT_ATOMS: atom_id res chain seq x y z
N MET A 1 7.80 26.27 -5.53
CA MET A 1 8.04 25.22 -6.53
C MET A 1 6.70 24.60 -6.82
N ALA A 2 6.23 24.76 -8.06
CA ALA A 2 4.91 24.32 -8.49
C ALA A 2 5.15 23.20 -9.50
N ASP A 3 5.37 21.99 -8.98
CA ASP A 3 5.52 20.78 -9.79
C ASP A 3 4.15 20.41 -10.35
N PHE A 4 3.73 21.12 -11.39
CA PHE A 4 2.47 20.84 -12.08
C PHE A 4 2.75 19.91 -13.27
N ALA A 5 2.32 18.66 -13.13
CA ALA A 5 2.32 17.70 -14.23
C ALA A 5 1.33 18.15 -15.31
N GLY A 6 1.78 18.22 -16.57
CA GLY A 6 0.90 18.45 -17.71
C GLY A 6 -0.20 17.39 -17.74
N VAL A 7 -1.45 17.81 -17.83
CA VAL A 7 -2.60 16.92 -17.75
C VAL A 7 -3.12 16.60 -19.14
N ASP A 8 -3.33 15.32 -19.42
CA ASP A 8 -3.96 14.85 -20.66
C ASP A 8 -5.50 14.96 -20.52
N PRO A 9 -6.17 15.76 -21.37
CA PRO A 9 -7.61 15.95 -21.31
C PRO A 9 -8.41 14.65 -21.55
N GLU A 10 -7.88 13.69 -22.32
CA GLU A 10 -8.56 12.40 -22.55
C GLU A 10 -8.57 11.52 -21.29
N ASN A 11 -7.47 11.55 -20.53
CA ASN A 11 -7.40 10.83 -19.26
C ASN A 11 -8.34 11.43 -18.22
N LEU A 12 -8.45 12.77 -18.15
CA LEU A 12 -9.44 13.43 -17.30
C LEU A 12 -10.87 13.08 -17.67
N GLU A 13 -11.20 13.04 -18.96
CA GLU A 13 -12.53 12.61 -19.40
C GLU A 13 -12.83 11.18 -18.97
N ARG A 14 -11.85 10.28 -19.13
CA ARG A 14 -11.99 8.88 -18.73
C ARG A 14 -12.22 8.75 -17.22
N LEU A 15 -11.54 9.56 -16.42
CA LEU A 15 -11.74 9.63 -14.97
C LEU A 15 -13.13 10.17 -14.62
N ALA A 16 -13.54 11.30 -15.21
CA ALA A 16 -14.86 11.89 -14.99
C ALA A 16 -16.00 10.89 -15.29
N ARG A 17 -15.92 10.17 -16.42
CA ARG A 17 -16.89 9.11 -16.79
C ARG A 17 -16.89 7.92 -15.83
N ARG A 18 -15.74 7.60 -15.21
CA ARG A 18 -15.68 6.55 -14.18
C ARG A 18 -16.38 7.00 -12.90
N LEU A 19 -16.13 8.23 -12.45
CA LEU A 19 -16.81 8.80 -11.29
C LEU A 19 -18.33 8.92 -11.50
N GLU A 20 -18.76 9.32 -12.70
CA GLU A 20 -20.18 9.37 -13.06
C GLU A 20 -20.84 7.99 -13.00
N ARG A 21 -20.21 6.95 -13.58
CA ARG A 21 -20.72 5.58 -13.49
C ARG A 21 -20.76 5.04 -12.05
N LEU A 22 -19.76 5.40 -11.24
CA LEU A 22 -19.75 5.06 -9.82
C LEU A 22 -20.95 5.72 -9.12
N HIS A 23 -21.17 7.02 -9.35
CA HIS A 23 -22.33 7.72 -8.81
C HIS A 23 -23.65 7.08 -9.25
N GLU A 24 -23.85 6.81 -10.54
CA GLU A 24 -25.07 6.17 -11.05
C GLU A 24 -25.30 4.80 -10.40
N THR A 25 -24.22 4.02 -10.28
CA THR A 25 -24.25 2.69 -9.67
C THR A 25 -24.59 2.79 -8.19
N LEU A 26 -23.94 3.67 -7.44
CA LEU A 26 -24.23 3.92 -6.04
C LEU A 26 -25.66 4.47 -5.85
N ALA A 27 -26.12 5.42 -6.66
CA ALA A 27 -27.47 5.97 -6.59
C ALA A 27 -28.54 4.90 -6.87
N THR A 28 -28.30 4.03 -7.86
CA THR A 28 -29.22 2.94 -8.22
C THR A 28 -29.25 1.85 -7.15
N LYS A 29 -28.10 1.48 -6.60
CA LYS A 29 -27.97 0.33 -5.69
C LYS A 29 -28.10 0.69 -4.22
N SER A 30 -27.82 1.93 -3.82
CA SER A 30 -27.91 2.37 -2.42
C SER A 30 -29.28 2.10 -1.80
N PRO A 31 -30.43 2.39 -2.43
CA PRO A 31 -31.74 2.06 -1.84
C PRO A 31 -31.92 0.56 -1.58
N ILE A 32 -31.38 -0.30 -2.46
CA ILE A 32 -31.43 -1.76 -2.30
C ILE A 32 -30.56 -2.18 -1.11
N ILE A 33 -29.35 -1.64 -1.02
CA ILE A 33 -28.41 -1.88 0.09
C ILE A 33 -29.02 -1.42 1.41
N LEU A 34 -29.56 -0.20 1.48
CA LEU A 34 -30.26 0.35 2.65
C LEU A 34 -31.41 -0.57 3.08
N THR A 35 -32.22 -1.03 2.13
CA THR A 35 -33.35 -1.93 2.41
C THR A 35 -32.87 -3.29 2.94
N LYS A 36 -31.84 -3.87 2.33
CA LYS A 36 -31.26 -5.15 2.78
C LYS A 36 -30.63 -5.01 4.17
N MET A 37 -29.81 -3.98 4.40
CA MET A 37 -29.14 -3.72 5.68
C MET A 37 -30.15 -3.44 6.80
N SER A 38 -31.21 -2.67 6.53
CA SER A 38 -32.30 -2.45 7.48
C SER A 38 -33.04 -3.75 7.81
N LYS A 39 -33.36 -4.58 6.81
CA LYS A 39 -33.97 -5.91 7.01
C LYS A 39 -33.05 -6.85 7.79
N TRP A 40 -31.75 -6.63 7.71
CA TRP A 40 -30.72 -7.35 8.45
C TRP A 40 -30.40 -6.74 9.81
N GLY A 41 -31.13 -5.71 10.26
CA GLY A 41 -30.89 -5.13 11.59
C GLY A 41 -29.46 -4.58 11.79
N SER A 42 -28.78 -4.19 10.71
CA SER A 42 -27.44 -3.59 10.81
C SER A 42 -27.51 -2.25 11.53
N GLU A 43 -26.62 -2.05 12.50
CA GLU A 43 -26.44 -0.78 13.22
C GLU A 43 -25.52 0.19 12.47
N LEU A 44 -25.01 -0.19 11.29
CA LEU A 44 -24.18 0.70 10.47
C LEU A 44 -24.90 2.02 10.20
N ASN A 45 -24.20 3.13 10.44
CA ASN A 45 -24.70 4.44 10.11
C ASN A 45 -24.65 4.69 8.60
N LEU A 46 -25.70 4.26 7.89
CA LEU A 46 -25.79 4.39 6.44
C LEU A 46 -26.06 5.83 5.95
N VAL A 47 -26.04 6.83 6.85
CA VAL A 47 -26.03 8.25 6.47
C VAL A 47 -24.77 8.57 5.66
N GLN A 48 -23.63 7.94 5.99
CA GLN A 48 -22.39 8.10 5.23
C GLN A 48 -22.52 7.61 3.78
N LEU A 49 -23.28 6.54 3.52
CA LEU A 49 -23.47 6.04 2.15
C LEU A 49 -24.15 7.09 1.25
N ARG A 50 -25.14 7.82 1.78
CA ARG A 50 -25.79 8.91 1.04
C ARG A 50 -24.81 10.05 0.78
N ARG A 51 -24.02 10.41 1.79
CA ARG A 51 -22.97 11.42 1.66
C ARG A 51 -21.94 11.02 0.59
N PHE A 52 -21.49 9.77 0.55
CA PHE A 52 -20.57 9.29 -0.49
C PHE A 52 -21.19 9.31 -1.89
N VAL A 53 -22.50 9.04 -2.04
CA VAL A 53 -23.20 9.18 -3.33
C VAL A 53 -23.18 10.64 -3.81
N GLU A 54 -23.40 11.58 -2.90
CA GLU A 54 -23.39 13.02 -3.16
C GLU A 54 -21.97 13.53 -3.47
N GLU A 55 -20.96 13.13 -2.67
CA GLU A 55 -19.55 13.47 -2.88
C GLU A 55 -19.03 12.90 -4.20
N ALA A 56 -19.32 11.64 -4.53
CA ALA A 56 -18.95 11.06 -5.82
C ALA A 56 -19.59 11.82 -7.00
N GLN A 57 -20.81 12.34 -6.83
CA GLN A 57 -21.45 13.18 -7.85
C GLN A 57 -20.76 14.55 -7.98
N ALA A 58 -20.43 15.18 -6.85
CA ALA A 58 -19.74 16.45 -6.81
C ALA A 58 -18.36 16.33 -7.48
N ASP A 59 -17.60 15.28 -7.14
CA ASP A 59 -16.31 14.97 -7.74
C ASP A 59 -16.42 14.71 -9.25
N ALA A 60 -17.44 13.96 -9.68
CA ALA A 60 -17.68 13.73 -11.11
C ALA A 60 -17.95 15.04 -11.87
N ARG A 61 -18.72 15.96 -11.28
CA ARG A 61 -19.02 17.28 -11.87
C ARG A 61 -17.78 18.19 -11.91
N ASP A 62 -17.02 18.26 -10.82
CA ASP A 62 -15.76 19.00 -10.76
C ASP A 62 -14.78 18.49 -11.83
N MET A 63 -14.59 17.17 -11.89
CA MET A 63 -13.68 16.56 -12.87
C MET A 63 -14.15 16.79 -14.31
N ALA A 64 -15.45 16.75 -14.57
CA ALA A 64 -16.01 17.08 -15.88
C ALA A 64 -15.79 18.56 -16.25
N ALA A 65 -15.96 19.48 -15.30
CA ALA A 65 -15.69 20.90 -15.51
C ALA A 65 -14.21 21.16 -15.82
N ARG A 66 -13.31 20.51 -15.06
CA ARG A 66 -11.86 20.57 -15.29
C ARG A 66 -11.46 19.98 -16.63
N CYS A 67 -12.09 18.87 -17.06
CA CYS A 67 -11.89 18.31 -18.39
C CYS A 67 -12.30 19.29 -19.51
N ARG A 68 -13.44 20.00 -19.36
CA ARG A 68 -13.84 21.04 -20.32
C ARG A 68 -12.80 22.15 -20.39
N ARG A 69 -12.36 22.66 -19.24
CA ARG A 69 -11.31 23.69 -19.17
C ARG A 69 -9.99 23.22 -19.80
N ALA A 70 -9.61 21.96 -19.59
CA ALA A 70 -8.44 21.36 -20.18
C ALA A 70 -8.51 21.37 -21.72
N ARG A 71 -9.66 20.99 -22.28
CA ARG A 71 -9.90 21.03 -23.73
C ARG A 71 -9.87 22.44 -24.27
N ASP A 72 -10.49 23.39 -23.58
CA ASP A 72 -10.50 24.80 -24.00
C ASP A 72 -9.06 25.36 -24.05
N LEU A 73 -8.24 25.05 -23.05
CA LEU A 73 -6.82 25.40 -23.04
C LEU A 73 -6.04 24.69 -24.15
N ALA A 74 -6.35 23.43 -24.44
CA ALA A 74 -5.67 22.66 -25.49
C ALA A 74 -6.01 23.22 -26.89
N LEU A 75 -7.23 23.72 -27.09
CA LEU A 75 -7.66 24.40 -28.31
C LEU A 75 -7.02 25.79 -28.47
N GLN A 76 -6.69 26.46 -27.36
CA GLN A 76 -6.01 27.76 -27.36
C GLN A 76 -4.48 27.63 -27.48
N ALA A 77 -3.91 26.47 -27.19
CA ALA A 77 -2.48 26.23 -27.29
C ALA A 77 -2.03 26.30 -28.76
N PRO A 78 -0.96 27.04 -29.08
CA PRO A 78 -0.41 27.06 -30.43
C PRO A 78 0.03 25.65 -30.83
N ALA A 79 -0.31 25.23 -32.05
CA ALA A 79 0.09 23.92 -32.55
C ALA A 79 1.62 23.78 -32.48
N PRO A 80 2.17 22.68 -31.94
CA PRO A 80 3.61 22.48 -31.89
C PRO A 80 4.18 22.51 -33.30
N GLU A 81 5.15 23.40 -33.53
CA GLU A 81 5.81 23.54 -34.84
C GLU A 81 6.37 22.18 -35.29
N GLY A 82 5.95 21.73 -36.47
CA GLY A 82 6.46 20.50 -37.09
C GLY A 82 5.61 19.24 -36.95
N VAL A 83 4.48 19.27 -36.21
CA VAL A 83 3.57 18.11 -36.15
C VAL A 83 2.58 18.14 -37.33
N ARG A 84 2.54 17.05 -38.10
CA ARG A 84 1.64 16.92 -39.26
C ARG A 84 0.16 16.91 -38.80
N PRO A 85 -0.75 17.61 -39.52
CA PRO A 85 -2.18 17.55 -39.23
C PRO A 85 -2.68 16.10 -39.30
N GLY A 86 -3.26 15.59 -38.21
CA GLY A 86 -3.93 14.29 -38.16
C GLY A 86 -3.34 13.25 -37.20
N HIS A 87 -2.17 13.45 -36.61
CA HIS A 87 -1.54 12.49 -35.67
C HIS A 87 -1.07 13.12 -34.34
N ALA A 88 -1.45 14.37 -34.05
CA ALA A 88 -1.12 14.99 -32.78
C ALA A 88 -2.12 14.49 -31.70
N ALA A 89 -1.61 13.77 -30.69
CA ALA A 89 -2.32 13.67 -29.42
C ALA A 89 -2.60 15.09 -28.89
N ALA A 90 -3.72 15.28 -28.20
CA ALA A 90 -4.03 16.58 -27.60
C ALA A 90 -2.84 17.02 -26.73
N PRO A 91 -2.35 18.27 -26.87
CA PRO A 91 -1.23 18.73 -26.08
C PRO A 91 -1.60 18.66 -24.59
N SER A 92 -0.69 18.16 -23.77
CA SER A 92 -0.85 18.22 -22.31
C SER A 92 -0.95 19.67 -21.90
N VAL A 93 -1.98 20.00 -21.12
CA VAL A 93 -2.25 21.37 -20.70
C VAL A 93 -1.99 21.55 -19.21
N HIS A 94 -1.58 22.75 -18.85
CA HIS A 94 -1.44 23.14 -17.46
C HIS A 94 -2.80 23.55 -16.90
N LEU A 95 -3.33 22.76 -15.96
CA LEU A 95 -4.52 23.11 -15.20
C LEU A 95 -4.12 23.65 -13.84
N ASP A 96 -4.66 24.82 -13.49
CA ASP A 96 -4.65 25.28 -12.11
C ASP A 96 -5.72 24.52 -11.33
N TRP A 97 -5.27 23.55 -10.52
CA TRP A 97 -6.13 22.71 -9.69
C TRP A 97 -6.72 23.45 -8.48
N THR A 98 -6.22 24.65 -8.16
CA THR A 98 -6.68 25.48 -7.05
C THR A 98 -7.69 26.54 -7.47
N ALA A 99 -7.80 26.81 -8.76
CA ALA A 99 -8.88 27.63 -9.27
C ALA A 99 -10.18 26.82 -9.19
N ASP A 100 -11.09 27.21 -8.31
CA ASP A 100 -12.44 26.65 -8.24
C ASP A 100 -13.03 26.59 -9.65
N ALA A 101 -13.62 25.45 -9.99
CA ALA A 101 -14.39 25.35 -11.22
C ALA A 101 -15.56 26.32 -11.06
N GLU A 102 -15.46 27.52 -11.64
CA GLU A 102 -16.55 28.49 -11.60
C GLU A 102 -17.83 27.77 -12.05
N PRO A 103 -18.88 27.74 -11.21
CA PRO A 103 -20.12 27.12 -11.58
C PRO A 103 -20.62 27.83 -12.83
N THR A 104 -20.65 27.12 -13.95
CA THR A 104 -21.23 27.64 -15.18
C THR A 104 -22.72 27.70 -14.92
N ASP A 105 -23.22 28.88 -14.54
CA ASP A 105 -24.63 29.09 -14.26
C ASP A 105 -25.45 28.57 -15.46
N PRO A 106 -26.31 27.56 -15.28
CA PRO A 106 -27.25 27.20 -16.32
C PRO A 106 -28.16 28.40 -16.51
N ALA A 107 -28.20 28.96 -17.73
CA ALA A 107 -29.04 30.10 -18.06
C ALA A 107 -30.46 29.90 -17.52
N GLU A 108 -30.82 30.62 -16.45
CA GLU A 108 -32.12 30.53 -15.82
C GLU A 108 -33.20 31.10 -16.74
N PRO A 109 -34.31 30.36 -16.97
CA PRO A 109 -35.55 30.96 -17.42
C PRO A 109 -36.18 31.74 -16.27
N THR A 110 -36.28 33.05 -16.46
CA THR A 110 -36.99 34.01 -15.62
C THR A 110 -38.42 33.56 -15.28
N GLU A 111 -38.76 33.36 -14.01
CA GLU A 111 -40.13 33.52 -13.50
C GLU A 111 -40.17 33.95 -12.02
N PRO A 112 -41.26 34.63 -11.58
CA PRO A 112 -41.18 35.72 -10.61
C PRO A 112 -41.49 35.33 -9.16
N ALA A 113 -41.00 36.21 -8.28
CA ALA A 113 -41.07 36.17 -6.82
C ALA A 113 -42.48 36.09 -6.22
N GLY A 114 -42.60 35.29 -5.15
CA GLY A 114 -43.66 35.34 -4.14
C GLY A 114 -43.04 35.41 -2.73
N PRO A 115 -43.68 36.07 -1.75
CA PRO A 115 -43.01 36.67 -0.59
C PRO A 115 -42.77 35.70 0.57
N ALA A 116 -41.67 35.97 1.29
CA ALA A 116 -41.29 35.35 2.54
C ALA A 116 -42.00 35.98 3.75
N ASP A 117 -42.27 35.16 4.76
CA ASP A 117 -42.56 35.59 6.14
C ASP A 117 -41.60 34.88 7.12
N PRO A 118 -41.34 35.45 8.32
CA PRO A 118 -40.06 35.30 8.99
C PRO A 118 -40.07 34.40 10.24
N ALA A 119 -38.86 33.91 10.53
CA ALA A 119 -38.21 33.71 11.84
C ALA A 119 -39.05 33.29 13.07
N GLU A 120 -38.66 32.17 13.68
CA GLU A 120 -38.72 32.05 15.13
C GLU A 120 -37.47 31.33 15.67
N SER A 121 -36.68 32.11 16.41
CA SER A 121 -35.48 31.73 17.15
C SER A 121 -35.88 31.37 18.58
N THR A 122 -35.41 30.22 19.09
CA THR A 122 -35.41 29.94 20.52
C THR A 122 -34.12 29.25 20.94
N ASP A 123 -33.25 30.01 21.62
CA ASP A 123 -32.31 29.50 22.62
C ASP A 123 -33.10 28.98 23.83
N PRO A 124 -32.57 28.01 24.59
CA PRO A 124 -32.15 28.41 25.94
C PRO A 124 -30.94 27.66 26.54
N VAL A 125 -30.13 28.46 27.24
CA VAL A 125 -29.72 28.31 28.66
C VAL A 125 -28.68 27.25 29.04
N ARG A 126 -27.56 27.80 29.56
CA ARG A 126 -26.49 27.20 30.37
C ARG A 126 -26.82 27.35 31.87
N PRO A 127 -26.33 26.44 32.74
CA PRO A 127 -25.54 26.89 33.91
C PRO A 127 -24.30 26.00 34.17
N ALA A 128 -23.10 26.58 34.35
CA ALA A 128 -22.41 26.89 35.64
C ALA A 128 -21.92 25.62 36.39
N GLU A 129 -20.63 25.27 36.33
CA GLU A 129 -19.52 25.64 37.25
C GLU A 129 -19.52 24.97 38.64
N LEU A 130 -18.44 24.22 38.94
CA LEU A 130 -17.81 23.98 40.27
C LEU A 130 -16.52 23.14 40.07
N ALA A 131 -15.34 23.77 40.12
CA ALA A 131 -14.33 23.76 41.21
C ALA A 131 -13.79 22.35 41.57
N ALA A 132 -12.54 21.97 41.27
CA ALA A 132 -11.21 22.40 41.79
C ALA A 132 -10.79 21.73 43.12
N ALA A 133 -9.68 20.96 43.07
CA ALA A 133 -8.69 20.58 44.12
C ALA A 133 -8.11 19.18 43.80
N ALA A 134 -6.87 18.73 44.07
CA ALA A 134 -5.56 19.24 44.53
C ALA A 134 -4.54 18.09 44.18
N ARG A 135 -3.33 18.36 43.65
CA ARG A 135 -2.01 18.34 44.36
C ARG A 135 -1.83 17.13 45.33
N GLU A 136 -0.82 16.24 45.24
CA GLU A 136 0.67 16.39 45.31
C GLU A 136 1.36 14.98 45.18
N PRO A 137 2.71 14.85 45.25
CA PRO A 137 3.57 13.95 44.45
C PRO A 137 4.29 12.82 45.23
N GLY A 138 5.25 12.14 44.57
CA GLY A 138 6.27 11.23 45.11
C GLY A 138 6.25 9.87 44.42
N GLU A 139 7.31 9.13 44.14
CA GLU A 139 8.73 9.15 44.51
C GLU A 139 9.45 8.11 43.60
N ASP A 140 10.75 8.35 43.36
CA ASP A 140 11.86 7.40 43.28
C ASP A 140 11.66 5.96 42.76
N SER A 141 12.46 5.61 41.74
CA SER A 141 13.37 4.46 41.83
C SER A 141 14.42 4.46 40.71
N ALA A 142 15.66 4.66 41.15
CA ALA A 142 16.90 4.39 40.44
C ALA A 142 17.27 2.90 40.52
N THR A 143 17.93 2.38 39.47
CA THR A 143 18.92 1.28 39.47
C THR A 143 19.25 1.00 38.00
N ALA A 144 20.44 0.63 37.54
CA ALA A 144 21.83 0.72 37.98
C ALA A 144 22.62 0.19 36.77
N VAL A 145 23.64 0.93 36.35
CA VAL A 145 24.62 0.52 35.34
C VAL A 145 25.74 -0.26 36.05
N PRO A 146 26.27 -1.35 35.49
CA PRO A 146 27.62 -1.76 35.80
C PRO A 146 28.57 -1.43 34.66
N GLU A 147 29.45 -0.49 35.00
CA GLU A 147 30.74 -0.17 34.42
C GLU A 147 31.70 -1.37 34.55
N ALA A 148 32.38 -1.75 33.47
CA ALA A 148 33.45 -2.74 33.51
C ALA A 148 34.63 -2.34 32.61
N ALA A 149 35.70 -1.95 33.30
CA ALA A 149 37.12 -2.26 33.05
C ALA A 149 37.76 -1.90 31.70
N HIS A 150 38.52 -0.80 31.74
CA HIS A 150 39.70 -0.57 30.91
C HIS A 150 40.84 -1.52 31.27
N GLY A 151 41.45 -2.14 30.24
CA GLY A 151 42.75 -2.82 30.29
C GLY A 151 43.59 -2.41 29.07
N PRO A 152 44.94 -2.40 29.18
CA PRO A 152 45.80 -1.47 28.45
C PRO A 152 46.18 -1.91 27.03
N ALA A 153 46.47 -0.88 26.23
CA ALA A 153 46.94 -0.91 24.85
C ALA A 153 48.26 -1.69 24.67
N THR A 154 48.25 -2.59 23.69
CA THR A 154 49.45 -3.09 23.00
C THR A 154 49.57 -2.40 21.64
N ALA A 155 50.70 -1.71 21.46
CA ALA A 155 51.08 -1.05 20.22
C ALA A 155 51.30 -2.06 19.09
N VAL A 156 50.76 -1.77 17.91
CA VAL A 156 51.05 -2.42 16.62
C VAL A 156 51.53 -1.32 15.67
N PRO A 157 52.63 -1.55 14.91
CA PRO A 157 53.26 -0.51 14.11
C PRO A 157 52.42 -0.10 12.91
N GLU A 158 52.43 1.21 12.66
CA GLU A 158 51.88 1.85 11.47
C GLU A 158 52.59 1.35 10.21
N THR A 159 51.88 0.61 9.36
CA THR A 159 52.21 0.46 7.95
C THR A 159 51.22 1.27 7.13
N SER A 160 51.64 2.48 6.75
CA SER A 160 50.95 3.31 5.78
C SER A 160 51.01 2.67 4.40
N GLY A 161 49.90 2.06 3.97
CA GLY A 161 49.61 1.66 2.59
C GLY A 161 48.13 1.95 2.31
N GLY A 162 47.83 2.74 1.28
CA GLY A 162 46.51 3.33 1.05
C GLY A 162 45.37 2.33 0.79
N PRO A 163 44.11 2.63 1.18
CA PRO A 163 43.03 1.64 1.28
C PRO A 163 42.23 1.38 0.00
N VAL A 164 42.64 1.85 -1.17
CA VAL A 164 41.74 1.85 -2.36
C VAL A 164 41.89 0.61 -3.25
N ALA A 165 43.02 -0.10 -3.20
CA ALA A 165 43.28 -1.24 -4.10
C ALA A 165 42.82 -2.60 -3.55
N GLU A 166 42.71 -2.77 -2.22
CA GLU A 166 42.36 -4.04 -1.59
C GLU A 166 40.85 -4.31 -1.61
N THR A 167 40.03 -3.25 -1.55
CA THR A 167 38.56 -3.35 -1.63
C THR A 167 38.08 -3.79 -3.01
N ALA A 168 38.72 -3.30 -4.08
CA ALA A 168 38.38 -3.67 -5.45
C ALA A 168 38.70 -5.15 -5.76
N GLY A 169 39.76 -5.70 -5.17
CA GLY A 169 40.11 -7.12 -5.29
C GLY A 169 39.19 -8.06 -4.51
N GLY A 170 38.61 -7.58 -3.40
CA GLY A 170 37.57 -8.30 -2.64
C GLY A 170 36.25 -8.37 -3.40
N GLN A 171 35.76 -7.23 -3.89
CA GLN A 171 34.51 -7.15 -4.66
C GLN A 171 34.55 -8.01 -5.92
N ALA A 172 35.65 -7.99 -6.69
CA ALA A 172 35.78 -8.82 -7.89
C ALA A 172 35.78 -10.33 -7.57
N ARG A 173 36.27 -10.75 -6.40
CA ARG A 173 36.21 -12.17 -5.97
C ARG A 173 34.81 -12.57 -5.52
N GLU A 174 34.09 -11.66 -4.86
CA GLU A 174 32.70 -11.87 -4.45
C GLU A 174 31.76 -11.93 -5.66
N GLU A 175 31.97 -11.08 -6.68
CA GLU A 175 31.23 -11.12 -7.95
C GLU A 175 31.41 -12.45 -8.70
N VAL A 176 32.65 -12.92 -8.86
CA VAL A 176 32.92 -14.22 -9.51
C VAL A 176 32.27 -15.38 -8.72
N ALA A 177 32.31 -15.34 -7.38
CA ALA A 177 31.65 -16.34 -6.56
C ALA A 177 30.12 -16.30 -6.68
N ALA A 178 29.54 -15.12 -6.89
CA ALA A 178 28.10 -14.95 -7.07
C ALA A 178 27.63 -15.49 -8.43
N GLU A 179 28.40 -15.28 -9.50
CA GLU A 179 28.11 -15.82 -10.84
C GLU A 179 28.21 -17.36 -10.86
N GLU A 180 29.26 -17.93 -10.27
CA GLU A 180 29.41 -19.39 -10.12
C GLU A 180 28.26 -20.00 -9.30
N LEU A 181 27.82 -19.31 -8.23
CA LEU A 181 26.66 -19.74 -7.45
C LEU A 181 25.38 -19.68 -8.30
N ALA A 182 25.18 -18.61 -9.06
CA ALA A 182 24.02 -18.45 -9.93
C ALA A 182 23.95 -19.52 -11.03
N GLU A 183 25.08 -19.89 -11.63
CA GLU A 183 25.16 -21.02 -12.57
C GLU A 183 24.83 -22.34 -11.89
N ARG A 184 25.43 -22.61 -10.73
CA ARG A 184 25.16 -23.84 -9.97
C ARG A 184 23.69 -23.98 -9.56
N LEU A 185 23.03 -22.87 -9.21
CA LEU A 185 21.62 -22.88 -8.82
C LEU A 185 20.69 -23.18 -10.00
N ARG A 186 21.04 -22.78 -11.23
CA ARG A 186 20.19 -22.99 -12.42
C ARG A 186 20.00 -24.47 -12.78
N ASP A 187 20.97 -25.31 -12.45
CA ASP A 187 20.95 -26.74 -12.79
C ASP A 187 20.30 -27.63 -11.73
N LEU A 188 19.86 -27.06 -10.60
CA LEU A 188 19.25 -27.84 -9.53
C LEU A 188 17.80 -28.23 -9.87
N THR A 189 17.44 -29.46 -9.49
CA THR A 189 16.04 -29.88 -9.46
C THR A 189 15.29 -29.21 -8.29
N PRO A 190 13.94 -29.14 -8.30
CA PRO A 190 13.17 -28.56 -7.20
C PRO A 190 13.51 -29.16 -5.82
N GLY A 191 13.76 -30.47 -5.74
CA GLY A 191 14.16 -31.13 -4.49
C GLY A 191 15.58 -30.78 -4.04
N GLU A 192 16.48 -30.48 -4.97
CA GLU A 192 17.84 -30.02 -4.66
C GLU A 192 17.86 -28.56 -4.22
N HIS A 193 17.00 -27.71 -4.78
CA HIS A 193 16.77 -26.36 -4.27
C HIS A 193 16.32 -26.39 -2.80
N ALA A 194 15.34 -27.24 -2.46
CA ALA A 194 14.89 -27.37 -1.07
C ALA A 194 16.03 -27.80 -0.13
N ARG A 195 16.86 -28.77 -0.53
CA ARG A 195 18.05 -29.20 0.24
C ARG A 195 19.12 -28.11 0.35
N PHE A 196 19.33 -27.34 -0.72
CA PHE A 196 20.24 -26.20 -0.73
C PHE A 196 19.82 -25.18 0.33
N TRP A 197 18.54 -24.78 0.33
CA TRP A 197 18.02 -23.83 1.31
C TRP A 197 18.00 -24.39 2.74
N GLU A 198 17.79 -25.70 2.89
CA GLU A 198 17.91 -26.36 4.19
C GLU A 198 19.32 -26.26 4.79
N GLN A 199 20.35 -26.46 3.96
CA GLN A 199 21.74 -26.54 4.41
C GLN A 199 22.47 -25.20 4.43
N ALA A 200 22.17 -24.33 3.48
CA ALA A 200 22.92 -23.11 3.18
C ALA A 200 22.04 -21.86 3.08
N GLY A 201 20.77 -21.93 3.51
CA GLY A 201 19.87 -20.77 3.44
C GLY A 201 20.39 -19.51 4.15
N PRO A 202 20.91 -19.60 5.39
CA PRO A 202 21.50 -18.44 6.07
C PRO A 202 22.72 -17.85 5.35
N GLU A 203 23.58 -18.68 4.77
CA GLU A 203 24.72 -18.28 3.95
C GLU A 203 24.26 -17.61 2.65
N ALA A 204 23.24 -18.17 1.99
CA ALA A 204 22.64 -17.63 0.78
C ALA A 204 22.03 -16.24 1.01
N LEU A 205 21.40 -16.01 2.16
CA LEU A 205 20.88 -14.69 2.55
C LEU A 205 22.00 -13.69 2.83
N ARG A 206 23.10 -14.13 3.48
CA ARG A 206 24.29 -13.29 3.65
C ARG A 206 24.92 -12.93 2.31
N ALA A 207 24.96 -13.87 1.36
CA ALA A 207 25.43 -13.62 0.01
C ALA A 207 24.51 -12.63 -0.74
N ALA A 208 23.19 -12.77 -0.60
CA ALA A 208 22.23 -11.81 -1.14
C ALA A 208 22.45 -10.40 -0.57
N ALA A 209 22.71 -10.29 0.73
CA ALA A 209 22.99 -9.01 1.39
C ALA A 209 24.28 -8.34 0.93
N ALA A 210 25.29 -9.14 0.57
CA ALA A 210 26.55 -8.64 0.04
C ALA A 210 26.48 -8.36 -1.47
N SER A 211 25.52 -8.95 -2.19
CA SER A 211 25.46 -8.88 -3.65
C SER A 211 24.83 -7.58 -4.15
N ALA A 212 25.58 -6.85 -4.96
CA ALA A 212 25.05 -5.78 -5.80
C ALA A 212 24.59 -6.27 -7.19
N ASP A 213 24.89 -7.53 -7.55
CA ASP A 213 24.59 -8.09 -8.87
C ASP A 213 23.13 -8.57 -8.97
N PRO A 214 22.31 -7.97 -9.87
CA PRO A 214 20.95 -8.41 -10.13
C PRO A 214 20.84 -9.87 -10.61
N ALA A 215 21.84 -10.38 -11.34
CA ALA A 215 21.78 -11.75 -11.88
C ALA A 215 21.92 -12.78 -10.75
N ALA A 216 22.87 -12.59 -9.83
CA ALA A 216 22.99 -13.40 -8.62
C ALA A 216 21.73 -13.35 -7.73
N LEU A 217 21.17 -12.15 -7.49
CA LEU A 217 19.93 -11.98 -6.73
C LEU A 217 18.74 -12.68 -7.41
N SER A 218 18.67 -12.60 -8.73
CA SER A 218 17.63 -13.29 -9.51
C SER A 218 17.76 -14.81 -9.41
N ALA A 219 18.96 -15.36 -9.57
CA ALA A 219 19.20 -16.81 -9.44
C ALA A 219 18.87 -17.33 -8.03
N LEU A 220 19.22 -16.56 -7.00
CA LEU A 220 18.82 -16.86 -5.61
C LEU A 220 17.30 -16.80 -5.42
N GLY A 221 16.63 -15.79 -5.98
CA GLY A 221 15.17 -15.67 -5.96
C GLY A 221 14.48 -16.84 -6.67
N VAL A 222 14.96 -17.25 -7.85
CA VAL A 222 14.44 -18.41 -8.60
C VAL A 222 14.64 -19.70 -7.80
N SER A 223 15.82 -19.87 -7.20
CA SER A 223 16.11 -21.02 -6.33
C SER A 223 15.18 -21.07 -5.12
N LEU A 224 14.91 -19.93 -4.48
CA LEU A 224 14.01 -19.83 -3.34
C LEU A 224 12.56 -20.16 -3.74
N ALA A 225 12.08 -19.62 -4.86
CA ALA A 225 10.74 -19.90 -5.38
C ALA A 225 10.56 -21.38 -5.72
N ALA A 226 11.57 -22.00 -6.35
CA ALA A 226 11.59 -23.43 -6.65
C ALA A 226 11.55 -24.29 -5.38
N ALA A 227 12.33 -23.92 -4.35
CA ALA A 227 12.31 -24.58 -3.05
C ALA A 227 10.95 -24.46 -2.36
N ALA A 228 10.35 -23.26 -2.36
CA ALA A 228 9.04 -23.00 -1.76
C ALA A 228 7.93 -23.87 -2.40
N ARG A 229 7.98 -24.11 -3.71
CA ARG A 229 7.02 -24.98 -4.41
C ARG A 229 7.29 -26.48 -4.23
N ALA A 230 8.54 -26.88 -4.01
CA ALA A 230 8.91 -28.29 -3.92
C ALA A 230 8.32 -28.98 -2.68
N GLY A 231 8.00 -28.23 -1.62
CA GLY A 231 7.25 -28.78 -0.49
C GLY A 231 5.76 -28.81 -0.77
N ARG A 232 5.23 -30.00 -1.05
CA ARG A 232 3.77 -30.24 -1.11
C ARG A 232 3.01 -29.88 0.17
N ASP A 233 3.71 -29.67 1.29
CA ASP A 233 3.20 -28.97 2.47
C ASP A 233 4.04 -27.69 2.65
N ALA A 234 3.44 -26.49 2.63
CA ALA A 234 4.16 -25.23 2.86
C ALA A 234 5.01 -25.24 4.15
N LYS A 235 4.58 -25.98 5.17
CA LYS A 235 5.34 -26.19 6.42
C LYS A 235 6.62 -27.02 6.27
N LYS A 236 6.78 -27.74 5.15
CA LYS A 236 7.91 -28.63 4.82
C LYS A 236 8.73 -28.15 3.61
N ALA A 237 8.28 -27.15 2.86
CA ALA A 237 8.95 -26.68 1.65
C ALA A 237 10.32 -26.08 1.92
N LEU A 238 10.41 -25.32 3.00
CA LEU A 238 11.65 -24.77 3.53
C LEU A 238 11.87 -25.30 4.94
N SER A 239 13.12 -25.63 5.25
CA SER A 239 13.50 -26.02 6.60
C SER A 239 13.05 -24.93 7.57
N ARG A 240 12.72 -25.32 8.81
CA ARG A 240 12.36 -24.34 9.84
C ARG A 240 13.44 -23.29 10.00
N GLN A 241 14.72 -23.67 9.89
CA GLN A 241 15.84 -22.74 9.98
C GLN A 241 15.87 -21.73 8.82
N ALA A 242 15.62 -22.17 7.58
CA ALA A 242 15.59 -21.29 6.41
C ALA A 242 14.39 -20.32 6.48
N ARG A 243 13.21 -20.82 6.87
CA ARG A 243 12.04 -19.97 7.13
C ARG A 243 12.30 -18.99 8.26
N ASP A 244 12.84 -19.44 9.38
CA ASP A 244 13.19 -18.58 10.49
C ASP A 244 14.28 -17.56 10.12
N ALA A 245 15.11 -17.81 9.10
CA ALA A 245 16.09 -16.83 8.60
C ALA A 245 15.45 -15.78 7.69
N LEU A 246 14.46 -16.16 6.89
CA LEU A 246 13.67 -15.27 6.03
C LEU A 246 12.65 -14.43 6.82
N LEU A 247 12.05 -15.03 7.85
CA LEU A 247 10.88 -14.50 8.57
C LEU A 247 11.23 -13.85 9.91
N ARG A 248 12.48 -13.96 10.40
CA ARG A 248 12.88 -13.29 11.64
C ARG A 248 12.98 -11.78 11.42
N THR A 249 11.98 -11.07 11.91
CA THR A 249 11.92 -9.61 11.94
C THR A 249 12.89 -9.00 12.96
N ALA A 250 13.22 -9.72 14.04
CA ALA A 250 14.19 -9.29 15.04
C ALA A 250 15.63 -9.61 14.59
N GLY A 251 16.27 -8.66 13.91
CA GLY A 251 17.67 -8.73 13.47
C GLY A 251 17.90 -9.41 12.12
N GLY A 252 16.84 -9.77 11.40
CA GLY A 252 16.94 -10.21 10.00
C GLY A 252 17.08 -9.02 9.05
N ASP A 253 17.80 -9.23 7.96
CA ASP A 253 17.95 -8.25 6.89
C ASP A 253 16.78 -8.35 5.90
N LEU A 254 15.67 -7.71 6.26
CA LEU A 254 14.46 -7.68 5.42
C LEU A 254 14.68 -6.99 4.07
N TRP A 255 15.70 -6.14 3.94
CA TRP A 255 16.05 -5.53 2.66
C TRP A 255 16.62 -6.55 1.70
N SER A 256 17.55 -7.38 2.17
CA SER A 256 18.08 -8.48 1.37
C SER A 256 17.01 -9.47 0.94
N VAL A 257 16.06 -9.76 1.82
CA VAL A 257 14.88 -10.54 1.46
C VAL A 257 14.06 -9.82 0.38
N GLY A 258 13.77 -8.54 0.55
CA GLY A 258 13.09 -7.72 -0.47
C GLY A 258 13.79 -7.73 -1.83
N MET A 259 15.12 -7.72 -1.85
CA MET A 259 15.92 -7.82 -3.09
C MET A 259 15.71 -9.16 -3.80
N LEU A 260 15.59 -10.27 -3.06
CA LEU A 260 15.26 -11.57 -3.65
C LEU A 260 13.89 -11.57 -4.32
N PHE A 261 12.90 -10.85 -3.77
CA PHE A 261 11.57 -10.73 -4.42
C PHE A 261 11.60 -9.75 -5.59
N LYS A 262 12.30 -8.62 -5.45
CA LYS A 262 12.41 -7.63 -6.51
C LYS A 262 13.06 -8.21 -7.77
N TYR A 263 14.19 -8.89 -7.62
CA TYR A 263 14.95 -9.46 -8.74
C TYR A 263 14.61 -10.92 -9.06
N GLY A 264 13.86 -11.59 -8.18
CA GLY A 264 13.41 -12.96 -8.37
C GLY A 264 12.36 -13.12 -9.49
N PRO A 265 11.82 -14.34 -9.64
CA PRO A 265 10.84 -14.63 -10.67
C PRO A 265 9.52 -13.89 -10.40
N HIS A 266 8.65 -13.87 -11.43
CA HIS A 266 7.29 -13.34 -11.32
C HIS A 266 6.52 -14.00 -10.18
N GLY A 267 5.49 -13.33 -9.64
CA GLY A 267 4.65 -13.83 -8.56
C GLY A 267 4.01 -15.18 -8.82
N ALA A 268 3.60 -15.44 -10.06
CA ALA A 268 3.09 -16.73 -10.50
C ALA A 268 4.10 -17.86 -10.21
N ASP A 269 5.41 -17.55 -10.29
CA ASP A 269 6.65 -18.18 -9.78
C ASP A 269 6.63 -18.87 -8.43
N TRP A 270 5.78 -18.39 -7.54
CA TRP A 270 5.90 -18.66 -6.12
C TRP A 270 4.77 -19.57 -5.64
N ASP A 271 5.05 -20.30 -4.57
CA ASP A 271 4.00 -20.95 -3.77
C ASP A 271 3.14 -19.86 -3.11
N ASP A 272 1.82 -20.00 -3.22
CA ASP A 272 0.85 -18.99 -2.79
C ASP A 272 0.83 -18.81 -1.27
N LEU A 273 0.90 -19.91 -0.52
CA LEU A 273 0.96 -19.91 0.94
C LEU A 273 2.27 -19.31 1.47
N PHE A 274 3.40 -19.67 0.88
CA PHE A 274 4.70 -19.09 1.23
C PHE A 274 4.72 -17.57 0.97
N LEU A 275 4.24 -17.15 -0.21
CA LEU A 275 4.22 -15.73 -0.56
C LEU A 275 3.24 -14.95 0.34
N ALA A 276 2.11 -15.55 0.71
CA ALA A 276 1.20 -14.98 1.71
C ALA A 276 1.86 -14.84 3.09
N GLU A 277 2.62 -15.85 3.56
CA GLU A 277 3.39 -15.77 4.81
C GLU A 277 4.44 -14.64 4.77
N MET A 278 5.09 -14.44 3.62
CA MET A 278 6.04 -13.35 3.41
C MET A 278 5.37 -11.97 3.44
N VAL A 279 4.24 -11.79 2.76
CA VAL A 279 3.46 -10.53 2.81
C VAL A 279 3.08 -10.21 4.26
N ARG A 280 2.52 -11.17 4.98
CA ARG A 280 2.12 -11.01 6.39
C ARG A 280 3.29 -10.57 7.26
N THR A 281 4.45 -11.20 7.06
CA THR A 281 5.68 -10.88 7.78
C THR A 281 6.19 -9.48 7.46
N MET A 282 6.15 -9.07 6.19
CA MET A 282 6.56 -7.70 5.79
C MET A 282 5.60 -6.64 6.33
N LEU A 283 4.28 -6.91 6.33
CA LEU A 283 3.29 -6.00 6.90
C LEU A 283 3.42 -5.90 8.43
N ASP A 284 3.60 -7.02 9.13
CA ASP A 284 3.86 -7.03 10.58
C ASP A 284 5.17 -6.27 10.88
N ALA A 285 6.25 -6.53 10.14
CA ALA A 285 7.52 -5.82 10.29
C ALA A 285 7.40 -4.31 10.02
N ARG A 286 6.62 -3.91 9.02
CA ARG A 286 6.37 -2.50 8.70
C ARG A 286 5.62 -1.81 9.83
N ARG A 287 4.52 -2.42 10.31
CA ARG A 287 3.73 -1.91 11.45
C ARG A 287 4.57 -1.76 12.71
N ASP A 288 5.45 -2.73 12.96
CA ASP A 288 6.29 -2.76 14.16
C ASP A 288 7.57 -1.89 14.00
N GLY A 289 7.75 -1.20 12.88
CA GLY A 289 8.91 -0.33 12.62
C GLY A 289 10.25 -1.07 12.45
N LEU A 290 10.20 -2.34 12.05
CA LEU A 290 11.37 -3.21 11.93
C LEU A 290 12.03 -3.12 10.54
N ILE A 291 11.36 -2.55 9.54
CA ILE A 291 11.95 -2.23 8.23
C ILE A 291 12.82 -0.97 8.37
N ASN A 292 14.02 -1.17 8.88
CA ASN A 292 15.01 -0.09 9.01
C ASN A 292 15.79 0.04 7.70
N PRO A 293 15.85 1.22 7.06
CA PRO A 293 16.68 1.42 5.88
C PRO A 293 18.13 1.09 6.23
N PRO A 294 18.88 0.40 5.34
CA PRO A 294 20.27 0.10 5.59
C PRO A 294 21.04 1.42 5.77
N VAL A 295 21.87 1.47 6.82
CA VAL A 295 22.74 2.63 7.14
C VAL A 295 23.86 2.79 6.07
N LEU A 296 23.85 1.97 5.01
CA LEU A 296 24.90 1.79 4.02
C LEU A 296 25.06 2.93 3.01
N LEU A 297 24.22 3.97 3.05
CA LEU A 297 24.62 5.23 2.43
C LEU A 297 25.37 6.01 3.50
N PRO A 298 26.74 5.98 3.53
CA PRO A 298 27.46 6.93 4.35
C PRO A 298 26.86 8.30 4.06
N PRO A 299 26.64 9.18 5.07
CA PRO A 299 26.38 10.57 4.77
C PRO A 299 27.52 10.95 3.82
N TYR A 300 27.21 11.25 2.56
CA TYR A 300 28.25 11.64 1.61
C TYR A 300 28.78 12.92 2.20
N SER A 301 29.86 12.79 2.96
CA SER A 301 30.30 13.85 3.84
C SER A 301 30.54 15.02 2.92
N ALA A 302 29.98 16.17 3.27
CA ALA A 302 30.25 17.46 2.65
C ALA A 302 31.73 17.90 2.81
N ALA A 303 32.65 16.95 2.80
CA ALA A 303 34.09 17.09 2.66
C ALA A 303 34.49 17.18 1.17
N VAL A 304 33.72 17.96 0.39
CA VAL A 304 34.32 18.77 -0.66
C VAL A 304 34.05 20.20 -0.25
N THR A 305 34.94 20.68 0.59
CA THR A 305 35.09 22.07 0.99
C THR A 305 35.00 22.99 -0.22
N GLY A 306 33.96 23.84 -0.28
CA GLY A 306 34.13 25.15 -0.90
C GLY A 306 33.02 25.72 -1.79
N SER A 307 31.96 25.00 -2.13
CA SER A 307 30.88 25.59 -2.96
C SER A 307 29.53 25.60 -2.24
N PRO A 308 29.06 26.77 -1.78
CA PRO A 308 27.72 26.93 -1.21
C PRO A 308 26.68 26.93 -2.34
N GLY A 309 26.40 25.74 -2.88
CA GLY A 309 25.24 25.51 -3.75
C GLY A 309 24.07 25.02 -2.90
N LEU A 310 23.10 25.88 -2.62
CA LEU A 310 21.87 25.62 -1.84
C LEU A 310 20.93 24.53 -2.42
N GLY A 311 21.40 23.61 -3.26
CA GLY A 311 20.55 22.57 -3.89
C GLY A 311 21.18 21.18 -4.03
N GLN A 312 22.43 20.98 -3.60
CA GLN A 312 23.07 19.67 -3.73
C GLN A 312 22.58 18.68 -2.65
N GLY A 313 22.43 19.14 -1.40
CA GLY A 313 21.91 18.31 -0.31
C GLY A 313 20.47 17.86 -0.53
N GLU A 314 19.60 18.75 -1.02
CA GLU A 314 18.21 18.41 -1.35
C GLU A 314 18.12 17.37 -2.48
N ARG A 315 18.97 17.49 -3.50
CA ARG A 315 19.04 16.52 -4.60
C ARG A 315 19.54 15.16 -4.13
N GLU A 316 20.55 15.13 -3.27
CA GLU A 316 21.10 13.90 -2.70
C GLU A 316 20.08 13.21 -1.78
N GLU A 317 19.36 13.98 -0.95
CA GLU A 317 18.28 13.46 -0.12
C GLU A 317 17.11 12.92 -0.95
N ALA A 318 16.72 13.63 -2.01
CA ALA A 318 15.71 13.16 -2.95
C ALA A 318 16.13 11.85 -3.64
N LEU A 319 17.39 11.74 -4.09
CA LEU A 319 17.93 10.50 -4.67
C LEU A 319 17.96 9.36 -3.66
N ARG A 320 18.31 9.65 -2.39
CA ARG A 320 18.25 8.67 -1.31
C ARG A 320 16.83 8.16 -1.10
N HIS A 321 15.84 9.06 -1.00
CA HIS A 321 14.45 8.67 -0.83
C HIS A 321 13.92 7.89 -2.05
N ALA A 322 14.29 8.28 -3.27
CA ALA A 322 13.94 7.56 -4.49
C ALA A 322 14.49 6.12 -4.47
N ARG A 323 15.73 5.92 -4.04
CA ARG A 323 16.30 4.57 -3.87
C ARG A 323 15.59 3.77 -2.78
N LEU A 324 15.31 4.39 -1.63
CA LEU A 324 14.56 3.72 -0.57
C LEU A 324 13.16 3.30 -1.03
N ALA A 325 12.48 4.12 -1.84
CA ALA A 325 11.19 3.79 -2.44
C ALA A 325 11.33 2.62 -3.42
N GLU A 326 12.30 2.74 -4.32
CA GLU A 326 12.55 1.77 -5.37
C GLU A 326 12.87 0.37 -4.81
N PHE A 327 13.50 0.29 -3.64
CA PHE A 327 13.94 -0.95 -3.01
C PHE A 327 13.14 -1.33 -1.75
N ASP A 328 11.99 -0.70 -1.50
CA ASP A 328 11.17 -0.99 -0.32
C ASP A 328 10.80 -2.50 -0.30
N PRO A 329 11.20 -3.24 0.75
CA PRO A 329 11.05 -4.70 0.76
C PRO A 329 9.58 -5.13 0.87
N ALA A 330 8.73 -4.32 1.52
CA ALA A 330 7.30 -4.62 1.60
C ALA A 330 6.63 -4.40 0.23
N ALA A 331 6.97 -3.31 -0.46
CA ALA A 331 6.50 -3.05 -1.82
C ALA A 331 6.90 -4.19 -2.78
N ALA A 332 8.16 -4.63 -2.75
CA ALA A 332 8.65 -5.72 -3.59
C ALA A 332 7.88 -7.03 -3.39
N VAL A 333 7.58 -7.39 -2.13
CA VAL A 333 6.81 -8.60 -1.81
C VAL A 333 5.34 -8.44 -2.19
N LEU A 334 4.74 -7.26 -1.99
CA LEU A 334 3.36 -6.96 -2.40
C LEU A 334 3.19 -7.04 -3.92
N ASP A 335 4.17 -6.57 -4.69
CA ASP A 335 4.14 -6.65 -6.16
C ASP A 335 4.14 -8.10 -6.63
N ARG A 336 5.00 -8.95 -6.06
CA ARG A 336 4.99 -10.39 -6.36
C ARG A 336 3.69 -11.05 -5.92
N ALA A 337 3.15 -10.68 -4.77
CA ALA A 337 1.87 -11.23 -4.33
C ALA A 337 0.69 -10.71 -5.17
N THR A 338 0.78 -9.52 -5.77
CA THR A 338 -0.21 -9.01 -6.72
C THR A 338 -0.22 -9.84 -8.01
N GLU A 339 0.97 -10.23 -8.49
CA GLU A 339 1.12 -11.17 -9.61
C GLU A 339 0.64 -12.59 -9.28
N ASN A 340 0.44 -12.91 -7.99
CA ASN A 340 -0.07 -14.18 -7.47
C ASN A 340 -1.39 -13.98 -6.72
N GLY A 341 -2.51 -13.90 -7.44
CA GLY A 341 -3.82 -13.66 -6.83
C GLY A 341 -4.20 -14.62 -5.69
N GLY A 342 -3.69 -15.87 -5.72
CA GLY A 342 -3.85 -16.83 -4.63
C GLY A 342 -3.19 -16.36 -3.33
N ALA A 343 -1.93 -15.92 -3.39
CA ALA A 343 -1.24 -15.37 -2.22
C ALA A 343 -1.98 -14.15 -1.64
N ALA A 344 -2.41 -13.22 -2.50
CA ALA A 344 -3.15 -12.04 -2.05
C ALA A 344 -4.47 -12.40 -1.36
N ARG A 345 -5.21 -13.38 -1.91
CA ARG A 345 -6.42 -13.96 -1.30
C ARG A 345 -6.14 -14.63 0.03
N HIS A 346 -5.09 -15.43 0.17
CA HIS A 346 -4.73 -16.05 1.45
C HIS A 346 -4.45 -15.02 2.54
N VAL A 347 -3.87 -13.87 2.20
CA VAL A 347 -3.59 -12.81 3.19
C VAL A 347 -4.88 -12.14 3.67
N LEU A 348 -5.70 -11.63 2.74
CA LEU A 348 -6.88 -10.83 3.10
C LEU A 348 -8.15 -11.65 3.29
N GLY A 349 -8.24 -12.85 2.73
CA GLY A 349 -9.35 -13.78 2.94
C GLY A 349 -9.30 -14.53 4.27
N ASP A 350 -8.19 -14.41 5.01
CA ASP A 350 -8.01 -15.01 6.34
C ASP A 350 -9.02 -14.44 7.33
N GLU A 351 -9.90 -15.30 7.86
CA GLU A 351 -10.99 -14.89 8.76
C GLU A 351 -10.51 -14.28 10.08
N LYS A 352 -9.28 -14.58 10.52
CA LYS A 352 -8.78 -14.17 11.83
C LYS A 352 -7.94 -12.91 11.76
N ARG A 353 -7.12 -12.77 10.72
CA ARG A 353 -6.12 -11.70 10.59
C ARG A 353 -6.30 -10.85 9.34
N GLY A 354 -7.16 -11.24 8.40
CA GLY A 354 -7.33 -10.53 7.12
C GLY A 354 -7.72 -9.07 7.30
N LEU A 355 -8.58 -8.76 8.28
CA LEU A 355 -8.94 -7.39 8.63
C LEU A 355 -7.75 -6.55 9.12
N ASP A 356 -6.89 -7.13 9.96
CA ASP A 356 -5.71 -6.41 10.47
C ASP A 356 -4.72 -6.06 9.36
N TYR A 357 -4.56 -6.95 8.37
CA TYR A 357 -3.74 -6.65 7.20
C TYR A 357 -4.41 -5.67 6.24
N ALA A 358 -5.74 -5.74 6.08
CA ALA A 358 -6.48 -4.76 5.30
C ALA A 358 -6.33 -3.35 5.90
N ARG A 359 -6.40 -3.21 7.23
CA ARG A 359 -6.11 -1.95 7.94
C ARG A 359 -4.71 -1.43 7.62
N ALA A 360 -3.70 -2.30 7.71
CA ALA A 360 -2.31 -1.93 7.39
C ALA A 360 -2.12 -1.48 5.94
N LEU A 361 -2.88 -2.03 4.99
CA LEU A 361 -2.78 -1.69 3.56
C LEU A 361 -3.56 -0.43 3.19
N VAL A 362 -4.67 -0.15 3.88
CA VAL A 362 -5.52 1.02 3.63
C VAL A 362 -4.98 2.28 4.30
N ASP A 363 -4.12 2.13 5.30
CA ASP A 363 -3.49 3.22 6.05
C ASP A 363 -2.78 4.25 5.13
N ASP A 364 -2.66 5.50 5.60
CA ASP A 364 -1.99 6.59 4.89
C ASP A 364 -0.46 6.61 5.11
N THR A 365 0.07 5.64 5.85
CA THR A 365 1.50 5.53 6.18
C THR A 365 2.35 4.84 5.11
N TRP A 366 1.81 4.61 3.91
CA TRP A 366 2.54 4.08 2.77
C TRP A 366 3.45 5.13 2.12
N HIS A 367 4.40 5.62 2.90
CA HIS A 367 5.48 6.47 2.44
C HIS A 367 6.83 5.81 2.72
N THR A 368 7.88 6.22 2.01
CA THR A 368 9.24 5.78 2.36
C THR A 368 9.61 6.18 3.79
N PRO A 369 10.29 5.32 4.57
CA PRO A 369 10.83 5.72 5.87
C PRO A 369 11.71 6.98 5.75
N GLY A 370 11.33 8.05 6.45
CA GLY A 370 12.02 9.35 6.40
C GLY A 370 11.74 10.20 5.14
N GLY A 371 10.94 9.71 4.19
CA GLY A 371 10.64 10.37 2.93
C GLY A 371 9.15 10.69 2.75
N ARG A 372 8.83 11.31 1.60
CA ARG A 372 7.47 11.68 1.18
C ARG A 372 7.03 10.96 -0.11
N ILE A 373 7.76 9.95 -0.55
CA ILE A 373 7.38 9.22 -1.77
C ILE A 373 6.21 8.31 -1.41
N ASP A 374 5.07 8.59 -2.02
CA ASP A 374 3.86 7.79 -1.91
C ASP A 374 4.07 6.42 -2.57
N LEU A 375 3.93 5.37 -1.78
CA LEU A 375 4.01 3.97 -2.17
C LEU A 375 2.64 3.30 -2.23
N SER A 376 1.54 4.05 -2.10
CA SER A 376 0.17 3.53 -2.03
C SER A 376 -0.29 2.78 -3.30
N ALA A 377 0.43 2.92 -4.42
CA ALA A 377 0.19 2.12 -5.62
C ALA A 377 0.36 0.60 -5.40
N HIS A 378 1.36 0.21 -4.59
CA HIS A 378 1.65 -1.20 -4.28
C HIS A 378 0.52 -1.88 -3.46
N PRO A 379 0.11 -1.36 -2.29
CA PRO A 379 -1.03 -1.91 -1.58
C PRO A 379 -2.32 -1.80 -2.40
N ALA A 380 -2.55 -0.73 -3.16
CA ALA A 380 -3.74 -0.61 -4.02
C ALA A 380 -3.83 -1.76 -5.05
N ALA A 381 -2.72 -2.09 -5.71
CA ALA A 381 -2.66 -3.20 -6.66
C ALA A 381 -2.92 -4.55 -5.95
N PHE A 382 -2.35 -4.74 -4.77
CA PHE A 382 -2.56 -5.93 -3.94
C PHE A 382 -4.01 -6.08 -3.49
N LEU A 383 -4.66 -5.00 -3.03
CA LEU A 383 -6.09 -4.98 -2.66
C LEU A 383 -6.97 -5.41 -3.85
N ARG A 384 -6.66 -4.93 -5.06
CA ARG A 384 -7.35 -5.38 -6.28
C ARG A 384 -7.09 -6.87 -6.50
N ALA A 385 -5.84 -7.34 -6.47
CA ALA A 385 -5.54 -8.76 -6.69
C ALA A 385 -6.27 -9.68 -5.70
N ALA A 386 -6.26 -9.36 -4.41
CA ALA A 386 -6.91 -10.17 -3.37
C ALA A 386 -8.43 -10.28 -3.55
N THR A 387 -9.08 -9.23 -4.07
CA THR A 387 -10.53 -9.21 -4.26
C THR A 387 -10.99 -9.77 -5.59
N ARG A 388 -10.05 -10.15 -6.47
CA ARG A 388 -10.32 -10.85 -7.72
C ARG A 388 -10.24 -12.35 -7.53
N ALA A 389 -11.32 -13.05 -7.88
CA ALA A 389 -11.30 -14.48 -8.08
C ALA A 389 -11.14 -14.76 -9.57
N ASP A 390 -10.20 -15.63 -9.92
CA ASP A 390 -9.98 -16.06 -11.29
C ASP A 390 -10.78 -17.35 -11.54
N GLY A 391 -11.73 -17.30 -12.49
CA GLY A 391 -12.44 -18.48 -12.98
C GLY A 391 -13.45 -19.12 -12.02
N ASP A 392 -13.72 -20.41 -12.24
CA ASP A 392 -14.75 -21.20 -11.56
C ASP A 392 -14.26 -21.81 -10.22
N ASP A 393 -13.19 -21.31 -9.60
CA ASP A 393 -12.70 -21.82 -8.31
C ASP A 393 -13.56 -21.28 -7.14
N PRO A 394 -14.41 -22.12 -6.52
CA PRO A 394 -15.29 -21.68 -5.44
C PRO A 394 -14.52 -21.30 -4.17
N ALA A 395 -13.34 -21.90 -3.92
CA ALA A 395 -12.55 -21.59 -2.73
C ALA A 395 -11.92 -20.19 -2.87
N GLY A 396 -11.27 -19.91 -3.99
CA GLY A 396 -10.76 -18.56 -4.29
C GLY A 396 -11.86 -17.50 -4.34
N ALA A 397 -13.06 -17.85 -4.83
CA ALA A 397 -14.21 -16.94 -4.80
C ALA A 397 -14.63 -16.55 -3.38
N LEU A 398 -14.64 -17.51 -2.46
CA LEU A 398 -14.92 -17.27 -1.04
C LEU A 398 -13.84 -16.38 -0.39
N GLU A 399 -12.57 -16.71 -0.59
CA GLU A 399 -11.47 -15.92 -0.01
C GLU A 399 -11.46 -14.49 -0.53
N SER A 400 -11.70 -14.27 -1.83
CA SER A 400 -11.83 -12.92 -2.37
C SER A 400 -13.04 -12.16 -1.82
N ALA A 401 -14.13 -12.85 -1.49
CA ALA A 401 -15.29 -12.23 -0.86
C ALA A 401 -14.94 -11.74 0.56
N HIS A 402 -14.26 -12.58 1.35
CA HIS A 402 -13.75 -12.19 2.67
C HIS A 402 -12.77 -11.02 2.55
N ALA A 403 -11.83 -11.07 1.59
CA ALA A 403 -10.91 -9.97 1.32
C ALA A 403 -11.66 -8.66 1.03
N ALA A 404 -12.68 -8.69 0.17
CA ALA A 404 -13.45 -7.49 -0.17
C ALA A 404 -14.14 -6.88 1.05
N VAL A 405 -14.71 -7.70 1.94
CA VAL A 405 -15.33 -7.21 3.16
C VAL A 405 -14.30 -6.63 4.12
N HIS A 406 -13.17 -7.29 4.34
CA HIS A 406 -12.09 -6.76 5.19
C HIS A 406 -11.57 -5.42 4.68
N VAL A 407 -11.45 -5.24 3.36
CA VAL A 407 -11.01 -3.98 2.75
C VAL A 407 -12.03 -2.86 2.94
N VAL A 408 -13.32 -3.13 2.71
CA VAL A 408 -14.38 -2.14 2.92
C VAL A 408 -14.48 -1.75 4.39
N GLN A 409 -14.38 -2.72 5.31
CA GLN A 409 -14.39 -2.45 6.73
C GLN A 409 -13.18 -1.62 7.17
N ALA A 410 -11.98 -1.97 6.71
CA ALA A 410 -10.77 -1.20 6.99
C ALA A 410 -10.87 0.24 6.47
N ALA A 411 -11.45 0.45 5.29
CA ALA A 411 -11.67 1.78 4.72
C ALA A 411 -12.67 2.62 5.52
N ALA A 412 -13.77 2.00 6.00
CA ALA A 412 -14.73 2.68 6.86
C ALA A 412 -14.10 3.07 8.21
N GLU A 413 -13.34 2.17 8.83
CA GLU A 413 -12.65 2.46 10.09
C GLU A 413 -11.57 3.53 9.92
N PHE A 414 -10.87 3.56 8.77
CA PHE A 414 -9.95 4.65 8.44
C PHE A 414 -10.68 5.98 8.35
N ASP A 415 -11.79 6.08 7.60
CA ASP A 415 -12.57 7.32 7.44
C ASP A 415 -13.03 7.88 8.80
N GLU A 416 -13.48 7.01 9.71
CA GLU A 416 -13.86 7.39 11.07
C GLU A 416 -12.68 7.91 11.90
N ALA A 417 -11.49 7.30 11.75
CA ALA A 417 -10.30 7.65 12.52
C ALA A 417 -9.51 8.83 11.92
N ALA A 418 -9.65 9.09 10.62
CA ALA A 418 -8.80 10.00 9.87
C ALA A 418 -9.12 11.48 10.07
N ASP A 419 -10.18 11.82 10.82
CA ASP A 419 -10.64 13.20 11.07
C ASP A 419 -10.79 14.02 9.78
N GLY A 420 -11.40 13.39 8.76
CA GLY A 420 -11.62 13.99 7.44
C GLY A 420 -10.39 13.99 6.52
N ARG A 421 -9.26 13.40 6.90
CA ARG A 421 -8.15 13.17 5.96
C ARG A 421 -8.56 12.12 4.93
N PRO A 422 -8.45 12.41 3.62
CA PRO A 422 -8.85 11.48 2.59
C PRO A 422 -7.85 10.33 2.47
N LEU A 423 -8.34 9.13 2.14
CA LEU A 423 -7.51 7.99 1.75
C LEU A 423 -6.55 8.34 0.61
N PRO A 424 -5.38 7.69 0.50
CA PRO A 424 -4.49 7.86 -0.65
C PRO A 424 -5.21 7.61 -1.99
N CYS A 425 -4.82 8.34 -3.04
CA CYS A 425 -5.52 8.33 -4.33
C CYS A 425 -5.63 6.90 -4.92
N GLU A 426 -4.54 6.15 -4.90
CA GLU A 426 -4.51 4.79 -5.46
C GLU A 426 -5.39 3.81 -4.67
N ILE A 427 -5.46 3.96 -3.35
CA ILE A 427 -6.35 3.18 -2.48
C ILE A 427 -7.81 3.49 -2.81
N ARG A 428 -8.19 4.77 -2.97
CA ARG A 428 -9.55 5.14 -3.40
C ARG A 428 -9.90 4.51 -4.74
N LEU A 429 -8.99 4.55 -5.72
CA LEU A 429 -9.20 3.91 -7.02
C LEU A 429 -9.34 2.38 -6.91
N ALA A 430 -8.62 1.74 -5.99
CA ALA A 430 -8.81 0.33 -5.71
C ALA A 430 -10.18 0.03 -5.08
N LEU A 431 -10.65 0.85 -4.14
CA LEU A 431 -11.99 0.71 -3.56
C LEU A 431 -13.10 0.84 -4.62
N VAL A 432 -12.95 1.74 -5.58
CA VAL A 432 -13.88 1.87 -6.71
C VAL A 432 -13.88 0.59 -7.57
N ASP A 433 -12.71 0.05 -7.94
CA ASP A 433 -12.60 -1.21 -8.70
C ASP A 433 -13.25 -2.39 -7.95
N ILE A 434 -13.03 -2.46 -6.63
CA ILE A 434 -13.61 -3.48 -5.75
C ILE A 434 -15.13 -3.34 -5.69
N ALA A 435 -15.63 -2.13 -5.49
CA ALA A 435 -17.06 -1.84 -5.45
C ALA A 435 -17.71 -2.21 -6.79
N ASP A 436 -17.21 -1.69 -7.92
CA ASP A 436 -17.76 -1.97 -9.25
C ASP A 436 -17.86 -3.48 -9.53
N ARG A 437 -16.86 -4.25 -9.10
CA ARG A 437 -16.82 -5.71 -9.30
C ARG A 437 -17.72 -6.48 -8.35
N ARG A 438 -17.83 -6.06 -7.08
CA ARG A 438 -18.52 -6.83 -6.02
C ARG A 438 -19.94 -6.36 -5.70
N LEU A 439 -20.32 -5.17 -6.14
CA LEU A 439 -21.67 -4.66 -5.97
C LEU A 439 -22.73 -5.50 -6.69
N PRO A 440 -22.50 -6.04 -7.90
CA PRO A 440 -23.44 -6.98 -8.52
C PRO A 440 -23.76 -8.16 -7.60
N ASP A 441 -22.74 -8.82 -7.06
CA ASP A 441 -22.86 -9.95 -6.12
C ASP A 441 -23.71 -9.60 -4.88
N LEU A 442 -23.61 -8.35 -4.39
CA LEU A 442 -24.39 -7.86 -3.26
C LEU A 442 -25.85 -7.53 -3.61
N THR A 443 -26.12 -7.22 -4.87
CA THR A 443 -27.41 -6.67 -5.33
C THR A 443 -28.32 -7.71 -5.94
N GLU A 444 -27.82 -8.88 -6.33
CA GLU A 444 -28.68 -9.96 -6.82
C GLU A 444 -29.71 -10.39 -5.75
N PRO A 445 -30.99 -10.56 -6.12
CA PRO A 445 -32.01 -11.05 -5.21
C PRO A 445 -31.77 -12.53 -4.93
N TRP A 446 -31.74 -12.91 -3.66
CA TRP A 446 -31.59 -14.29 -3.23
C TRP A 446 -32.71 -15.17 -3.83
N THR A 447 -32.35 -16.09 -4.72
CA THR A 447 -33.29 -16.99 -5.41
C THR A 447 -33.56 -18.30 -4.66
N GLY A 448 -33.16 -18.39 -3.36
CA GLY A 448 -33.51 -19.54 -2.51
C GLY A 448 -32.58 -20.75 -2.61
N GLY A 449 -31.42 -20.63 -3.27
CA GLY A 449 -30.34 -21.63 -3.21
C GLY A 449 -29.58 -21.59 -1.88
N THR A 450 -28.70 -22.58 -1.65
CA THR A 450 -27.65 -22.50 -0.62
C THR A 450 -27.04 -21.09 -0.67
N PRO A 451 -26.96 -20.38 0.46
CA PRO A 451 -26.53 -18.98 0.48
C PRO A 451 -25.23 -18.90 -0.30
N THR A 452 -25.22 -18.09 -1.37
CA THR A 452 -23.95 -17.66 -1.93
C THR A 452 -23.17 -17.05 -0.78
N HIS A 453 -21.92 -17.48 -0.63
CA HIS A 453 -21.15 -17.28 0.59
C HIS A 453 -21.15 -15.82 1.09
N LEU A 454 -21.22 -14.86 0.18
CA LEU A 454 -21.20 -13.43 0.45
C LEU A 454 -22.42 -12.92 1.23
N GLU A 455 -23.64 -13.43 1.00
CA GLU A 455 -24.86 -12.94 1.67
C GLU A 455 -25.03 -13.55 3.07
N GLY A 456 -24.71 -14.85 3.22
CA GLY A 456 -24.59 -15.50 4.53
C GLY A 456 -23.49 -14.86 5.38
N PHE A 457 -22.38 -14.49 4.75
CA PHE A 457 -21.25 -13.82 5.39
C PHE A 457 -21.55 -12.37 5.76
N VAL A 458 -22.14 -11.56 4.88
CA VAL A 458 -22.59 -10.20 5.22
C VAL A 458 -23.55 -10.25 6.41
N ARG A 459 -24.49 -11.21 6.44
CA ARG A 459 -25.30 -11.44 7.63
C ARG A 459 -24.48 -11.82 8.86
N GLN A 460 -23.52 -12.74 8.77
CA GLN A 460 -22.71 -13.18 9.91
C GLN A 460 -21.76 -12.09 10.43
N ALA A 461 -21.11 -11.35 9.54
CA ALA A 461 -20.22 -10.23 9.86
C ALA A 461 -20.97 -9.09 10.55
N PHE A 462 -22.17 -8.73 10.07
CA PHE A 462 -22.98 -7.67 10.68
C PHE A 462 -23.82 -8.12 11.89
N HIS A 463 -24.01 -9.43 12.13
CA HIS A 463 -24.74 -9.94 13.30
C HIS A 463 -23.85 -10.52 14.42
N SER A 464 -22.54 -10.70 14.17
CA SER A 464 -21.62 -11.26 15.17
C SER A 464 -21.55 -10.39 16.44
N PRO A 465 -21.65 -10.97 17.65
CA PRO A 465 -21.55 -10.22 18.92
C PRO A 465 -20.25 -9.40 19.06
N ALA A 466 -19.19 -9.78 18.36
CA ALA A 466 -17.91 -9.05 18.36
C ALA A 466 -18.03 -7.65 17.73
N ALA A 467 -18.88 -7.45 16.72
CA ALA A 467 -19.15 -6.14 16.13
C ALA A 467 -19.98 -5.23 17.05
N ARG A 468 -20.76 -5.82 17.97
CA ARG A 468 -21.55 -5.07 18.97
C ARG A 468 -20.72 -4.62 20.19
N LEU A 469 -19.59 -5.27 20.45
CA LEU A 469 -18.75 -4.96 21.61
C LEU A 469 -17.79 -3.79 21.37
N SER A 470 -17.49 -3.40 20.13
CA SER A 470 -16.72 -2.17 19.85
C SER A 470 -17.57 -0.89 19.87
N ALA A 471 -18.88 -0.99 19.61
CA ALA A 471 -19.79 0.15 19.59
C ALA A 471 -20.33 0.56 20.98
N GLY A 472 -20.24 -0.31 21.99
CA GLY A 472 -20.81 -0.11 23.34
C GLY A 472 -19.87 0.48 24.40
N SER A 473 -18.65 0.89 24.03
CA SER A 473 -17.66 1.46 24.95
C SER A 473 -17.27 2.87 24.52
N ARG A 474 -18.20 3.82 24.64
CA ARG A 474 -17.90 5.26 24.75
C ARG A 474 -18.79 5.89 25.81
#